data_AF-A0A7H4LVZ3-F1
#
_entry.id   AF-A0A7H4LVZ3-F1
#
_cell.length_a   1.000
_cell.length_b   1.000
_cell.length_c   1.000
_cell.angle_alpha   90.00
_cell.angle_beta   90.00
_cell.angle_gamma   90.00
#
_symmetry.space_group_name_H-M   'P 1'
#
loop_
_entity.id
_entity.type
_entity.pdbx_description
1 polymer ?
#
loop_
_entity_poly.entity_id
_entity_poly.type
_entity_poly.pdbx_seq_one_letter_code
_entity_poly.pdbx_strand_id
1 'polypeptide(L)'
;MEPELSAQAIYSEYEDNLQIADADTLKQWCQWVWQNAQLLELPGLSANAWPLLIQEGARYTGDQETLPLCVLWIARQLREAAAFCEGEEISAEEMQTMLERRLWREGYLAERIQDEILQEQILIETKANASDKSTHSPSLSFRAIRVRLASLHVLAASYISATANLLTLSVRPSSVATFMQKA
;
A
#
# COMPACT_ATOMS: atom_id res chain seq x y z
N MET A 1 4.05 -9.16 -38.85
CA MET A 1 4.50 -7.80 -38.48
C MET A 1 5.15 -7.22 -39.72
N GLU A 2 4.75 -6.03 -40.17
CA GLU A 2 5.35 -5.44 -41.38
C GLU A 2 6.77 -4.93 -41.10
N PRO A 3 7.76 -5.25 -41.95
CA PRO A 3 9.17 -4.99 -41.67
C PRO A 3 9.53 -3.50 -41.59
N GLU A 4 8.83 -2.65 -42.33
CA GLU A 4 9.01 -1.19 -42.30
C GLU A 4 8.61 -0.58 -40.95
N LEU A 5 7.60 -1.14 -40.27
CA LEU A 5 7.18 -0.70 -38.93
C LEU A 5 8.19 -1.14 -37.86
N SER A 6 8.74 -2.35 -37.99
CA SER A 6 9.77 -2.84 -37.07
C SER A 6 11.07 -2.05 -37.17
N ALA A 7 11.43 -1.56 -38.37
CA ALA A 7 12.63 -0.76 -38.59
C ALA A 7 12.58 0.63 -37.91
N GLN A 8 11.39 1.13 -37.58
CA GLN A 8 11.17 2.42 -36.92
C GLN A 8 10.86 2.27 -35.42
N ALA A 9 10.73 1.05 -34.91
CA ALA A 9 10.38 0.81 -33.51
C ALA A 9 11.59 0.94 -32.60
N ILE A 10 11.44 1.72 -31.53
CA ILE A 10 12.36 1.70 -30.38
C ILE A 10 11.75 0.75 -29.35
N TYR A 11 12.49 -0.31 -29.01
CA TYR A 11 12.08 -1.19 -27.92
C TYR A 11 12.28 -0.47 -26.59
N SER A 12 11.22 -0.42 -25.78
CA SER A 12 11.26 0.03 -24.40
C SER A 12 10.38 -0.88 -23.56
N GLU A 13 10.89 -1.31 -22.41
CA GLU A 13 10.13 -2.02 -21.39
C GLU A 13 9.91 -1.10 -20.19
N TYR A 14 8.85 -1.37 -19.45
CA TYR A 14 8.53 -0.68 -18.21
C TYR A 14 8.43 -1.71 -17.10
N GLU A 15 8.89 -1.32 -15.91
CA GLU A 15 8.75 -2.13 -14.71
C GLU A 15 7.38 -1.91 -14.09
N ASP A 16 6.72 -2.99 -13.71
CA ASP A 16 5.44 -2.93 -12.99
C ASP A 16 5.62 -2.65 -11.50
N ASN A 17 6.81 -2.95 -10.96
CA ASN A 17 7.11 -2.91 -9.54
C ASN A 17 8.50 -2.33 -9.26
N LEU A 18 8.68 -1.82 -8.05
CA LEU A 18 9.93 -1.28 -7.53
C LEU A 18 10.42 -2.14 -6.37
N GLN A 19 11.65 -2.66 -6.48
CA GLN A 19 12.34 -3.30 -5.37
C GLN A 19 12.83 -2.25 -4.36
N ILE A 20 12.51 -2.43 -3.09
CA ILE A 20 12.98 -1.59 -2.00
C ILE A 20 14.39 -2.05 -1.60
N ALA A 21 15.41 -1.38 -2.13
CA ALA A 21 16.80 -1.65 -1.76
C ALA A 21 17.19 -1.03 -0.41
N ASP A 22 16.67 0.17 -0.13
CA ASP A 22 17.01 0.97 1.03
C ASP A 22 15.92 2.01 1.38
N ALA A 23 16.18 2.80 2.42
CA ALA A 23 15.26 3.85 2.88
C ALA A 23 15.08 4.97 1.84
N ASP A 24 16.10 5.26 1.03
CA ASP A 24 16.03 6.29 0.00
C ASP A 24 15.12 5.87 -1.16
N THR A 25 15.17 4.59 -1.55
CA THR A 25 14.28 4.00 -2.56
C THR A 25 12.82 4.04 -2.09
N LEU A 26 12.56 3.69 -0.83
CA LEU A 26 11.23 3.79 -0.24
C LEU A 26 10.73 5.25 -0.21
N LYS A 27 11.60 6.19 0.16
CA LYS A 27 11.27 7.62 0.17
C LYS A 27 10.94 8.13 -1.23
N GLN A 28 11.67 7.71 -2.26
CA GLN A 28 11.37 8.04 -3.65
C GLN A 28 10.00 7.52 -4.07
N TRP A 29 9.67 6.29 -3.69
CA TRP A 29 8.33 5.75 -3.94
C TRP A 29 7.25 6.57 -3.26
N CYS A 30 7.39 6.94 -1.99
CA CYS A 30 6.42 7.79 -1.29
C CYS A 30 6.27 9.17 -1.97
N GLN A 31 7.38 9.78 -2.40
CA GLN A 31 7.35 11.04 -3.13
C GLN A 31 6.64 10.91 -4.48
N TRP A 32 6.89 9.82 -5.22
CA TRP A 32 6.22 9.53 -6.48
C TRP A 32 4.71 9.32 -6.28
N VAL A 33 4.30 8.59 -5.24
CA VAL A 33 2.89 8.43 -4.87
C VAL A 33 2.25 9.79 -4.57
N TRP A 34 2.92 10.65 -3.80
CA TRP A 34 2.42 11.99 -3.51
C TRP A 34 2.26 12.84 -4.77
N GLN A 35 3.24 12.81 -5.67
CA GLN A 35 3.15 13.53 -6.96
C GLN A 35 1.96 13.05 -7.79
N ASN A 36 1.73 11.73 -7.86
CA ASN A 36 0.56 11.18 -8.55
C ASN A 36 -0.75 11.60 -7.88
N ALA A 37 -0.81 11.66 -6.55
CA ALA A 37 -2.00 12.17 -5.84
C ALA A 37 -2.33 13.60 -6.28
N GLN A 38 -1.31 14.48 -6.32
CA GLN A 38 -1.47 15.87 -6.75
C GLN A 38 -1.91 15.98 -8.21
N LEU A 39 -1.29 15.21 -9.12
CA LEU A 39 -1.66 15.18 -10.54
C LEU A 39 -3.10 14.69 -10.78
N LEU A 40 -3.62 13.86 -9.87
CA LEU A 40 -4.98 13.32 -9.93
C LEU A 40 -5.99 14.12 -9.12
N GLU A 41 -5.59 15.26 -8.55
CA GLU A 41 -6.41 16.10 -7.66
C GLU A 41 -6.99 15.32 -6.46
N LEU A 42 -6.20 14.38 -5.92
CA LEU A 42 -6.54 13.58 -4.75
C LEU A 42 -5.78 14.09 -3.51
N PRO A 43 -6.38 14.00 -2.31
CA PRO A 43 -5.68 14.32 -1.07
C PRO A 43 -4.49 13.36 -0.88
N GLY A 44 -3.40 13.90 -0.35
CA GLY A 44 -2.20 13.13 -0.07
C GLY A 44 -2.35 12.32 1.22
N LEU A 45 -1.35 11.48 1.55
CA LEU A 45 -1.32 10.70 2.78
C LEU A 45 -0.58 11.42 3.90
N SER A 46 -1.20 11.54 5.06
CA SER A 46 -0.51 11.97 6.27
C SER A 46 0.52 10.93 6.74
N ALA A 47 1.43 11.36 7.61
CA ALA A 47 2.56 10.54 8.06
C ALA A 47 2.16 9.17 8.66
N ASN A 48 1.01 9.08 9.33
CA ASN A 48 0.56 7.85 9.99
C ASN A 48 -0.12 6.85 9.04
N ALA A 49 -0.50 7.27 7.82
CA ALA A 49 -1.22 6.44 6.86
C ALA A 49 -0.29 5.63 5.93
N TRP A 50 0.96 6.09 5.74
CA TRP A 50 1.95 5.42 4.90
C TRP A 50 2.16 3.93 5.21
N PRO A 51 2.28 3.48 6.48
CA PRO A 51 2.43 2.06 6.78
C PRO A 51 1.30 1.20 6.22
N LEU A 52 0.05 1.70 6.21
CA LEU A 52 -1.09 0.97 5.67
C LEU A 52 -0.98 0.84 4.14
N LEU A 53 -0.67 1.93 3.43
CA LEU A 53 -0.50 1.87 1.98
C LEU A 53 0.67 0.94 1.57
N ILE A 54 1.80 1.02 2.27
CA ILE A 54 2.97 0.16 2.01
C ILE A 54 2.60 -1.32 2.23
N GLN A 55 1.85 -1.63 3.29
CA GLN A 55 1.40 -2.98 3.55
C GLN A 55 0.45 -3.49 2.46
N GLU A 56 -0.47 -2.65 1.97
CA GLU A 56 -1.32 -3.00 0.82
C GLU A 56 -0.50 -3.21 -0.45
N GLY A 57 0.54 -2.40 -0.66
CA GLY A 57 1.45 -2.51 -1.80
C GLY A 57 2.18 -3.86 -1.80
N ALA A 58 2.81 -4.21 -0.68
CA ALA A 58 3.44 -5.50 -0.49
C ALA A 58 2.47 -6.69 -0.63
N ARG A 59 1.20 -6.52 -0.19
CA ARG A 59 0.17 -7.55 -0.38
C ARG A 59 -0.20 -7.71 -1.85
N TYR A 60 -0.29 -6.60 -2.59
CA TYR A 60 -0.65 -6.58 -4.00
C TYR A 60 0.43 -7.24 -4.86
N THR A 61 1.71 -6.98 -4.58
CA THR A 61 2.85 -7.58 -5.29
C THR A 61 3.12 -9.02 -4.84
N GLY A 62 2.69 -9.39 -3.63
CA GLY A 62 2.96 -10.69 -3.04
C GLY A 62 4.36 -10.79 -2.41
N ASP A 63 5.09 -9.68 -2.33
CA ASP A 63 6.45 -9.61 -1.81
C ASP A 63 6.64 -8.38 -0.90
N GLN A 64 7.28 -8.61 0.25
CA GLN A 64 7.48 -7.60 1.29
C GLN A 64 8.47 -6.50 0.89
N GLU A 65 9.37 -6.80 -0.05
CA GLU A 65 10.40 -5.89 -0.50
C GLU A 65 10.06 -5.23 -1.84
N THR A 66 8.83 -5.41 -2.33
CA THR A 66 8.43 -4.95 -3.67
C THR A 66 7.14 -4.13 -3.60
N LEU A 67 7.15 -2.93 -4.17
CA LEU A 67 6.00 -2.01 -4.22
C LEU A 67 5.52 -1.76 -5.66
N PRO A 68 4.21 -1.57 -5.89
CA PRO A 68 3.68 -1.38 -7.24
C PRO A 68 4.02 0.01 -7.80
N LEU A 69 4.29 0.07 -9.10
CA LEU A 69 4.42 1.29 -9.91
C LEU A 69 3.15 1.57 -10.76
N CYS A 70 2.12 0.74 -10.63
CA CYS A 70 0.84 0.94 -11.31
C CYS A 70 0.08 2.15 -10.75
N VAL A 71 0.03 3.24 -11.52
CA VAL A 71 -0.68 4.49 -11.15
C VAL A 71 -2.16 4.24 -10.90
N LEU A 72 -2.80 3.35 -11.67
CA LEU A 72 -4.22 3.03 -11.47
C LEU A 72 -4.48 2.36 -10.12
N TRP A 73 -3.55 1.53 -9.65
CA TRP A 73 -3.63 0.91 -8.33
C TRP A 73 -3.53 1.97 -7.23
N ILE A 74 -2.55 2.88 -7.31
CA ILE A 74 -2.38 3.99 -6.37
C ILE A 74 -3.61 4.88 -6.35
N ALA A 75 -4.08 5.31 -7.52
CA ALA A 75 -5.26 6.15 -7.67
C ALA A 75 -6.49 5.52 -7.02
N ARG A 76 -6.67 4.19 -7.16
CA ARG A 76 -7.77 3.47 -6.51
C ARG A 76 -7.66 3.53 -4.99
N GLN A 77 -6.48 3.31 -4.41
CA GLN A 77 -6.31 3.37 -2.95
C GLN A 77 -6.66 4.76 -2.41
N LEU A 78 -6.08 5.79 -3.01
CA LEU A 78 -6.26 7.17 -2.58
C LEU A 78 -7.69 7.64 -2.78
N ARG A 79 -8.32 7.34 -3.92
CA ARG A 79 -9.70 7.76 -4.21
C ARG A 79 -10.72 7.10 -3.30
N GLU A 80 -10.56 5.80 -3.01
CA GLU A 80 -11.47 5.12 -2.09
C GLU A 80 -11.31 5.65 -0.66
N ALA A 81 -10.10 6.03 -0.24
CA ALA A 81 -9.86 6.59 1.09
C ALA A 81 -10.29 8.05 1.19
N ALA A 82 -10.09 8.84 0.13
CA ALA A 82 -10.53 10.23 0.04
C ALA A 82 -12.05 10.39 0.21
N ALA A 83 -12.84 9.37 -0.13
CA ALA A 83 -14.29 9.38 0.10
C ALA A 83 -14.70 9.51 1.58
N PHE A 84 -13.78 9.20 2.50
CA PHE A 84 -13.99 9.36 3.96
C PHE A 84 -13.26 10.58 4.51
N CYS A 85 -12.45 11.26 3.69
CA CYS A 85 -11.62 12.37 4.10
C CYS A 85 -12.37 13.69 3.94
N GLU A 86 -12.46 14.46 5.02
CA GLU A 86 -13.05 15.81 5.02
C GLU A 86 -11.97 16.91 4.90
N GLY A 87 -10.69 16.54 4.99
CA GLY A 87 -9.54 17.44 5.00
C GLY A 87 -8.64 17.34 3.76
N GLU A 88 -7.44 17.91 3.87
CA GLU A 88 -6.44 17.92 2.79
C GLU A 88 -5.56 16.67 2.74
N GLU A 89 -5.54 15.87 3.82
CA GLU A 89 -4.71 14.68 3.95
C GLU A 89 -5.51 13.48 4.48
N ILE A 90 -5.31 12.33 3.87
CA ILE A 90 -5.81 11.03 4.29
C ILE A 90 -4.98 10.54 5.49
N SER A 91 -5.64 10.37 6.63
CA SER A 91 -5.08 9.76 7.83
C SER A 91 -5.18 8.24 7.83
N ALA A 92 -4.50 7.63 8.80
CA ALA A 92 -4.60 6.21 9.07
C ALA A 92 -6.04 5.75 9.33
N GLU A 93 -6.88 6.59 9.95
CA GLU A 93 -8.27 6.24 10.25
C GLU A 93 -9.12 6.13 8.98
N GLU A 94 -9.01 7.09 8.06
CA GLU A 94 -9.74 7.05 6.79
C GLU A 94 -9.24 5.91 5.91
N MET A 95 -7.92 5.67 5.88
CA MET A 95 -7.33 4.56 5.14
C MET A 95 -7.81 3.21 5.71
N GLN A 96 -7.81 3.05 7.03
CA GLN A 96 -8.30 1.84 7.69
C GLN A 96 -9.79 1.62 7.43
N THR A 97 -10.60 2.67 7.55
CA THR A 97 -12.03 2.65 7.24
C THR A 97 -12.27 2.19 5.80
N MET A 98 -11.52 2.73 4.85
CA MET A 98 -11.61 2.32 3.46
C MET A 98 -11.32 0.83 3.27
N LEU A 99 -10.25 0.32 3.87
CA LEU A 99 -9.87 -1.10 3.76
C LEU A 99 -10.93 -2.02 4.34
N GLU A 100 -11.52 -1.65 5.49
CA GLU A 100 -12.62 -2.40 6.09
C GLU A 100 -13.87 -2.40 5.20
N ARG A 101 -14.21 -1.26 4.61
CA ARG A 101 -15.33 -1.16 3.66
C ARG A 101 -15.09 -2.00 2.41
N ARG A 102 -13.85 -2.04 1.91
CA ARG A 102 -13.49 -2.90 0.77
C ARG A 102 -13.61 -4.37 1.15
N LEU A 103 -13.04 -4.78 2.27
CA LEU A 103 -13.11 -6.15 2.77
C LEU A 103 -14.57 -6.60 2.94
N TRP A 104 -15.44 -5.75 3.47
CA TRP A 104 -16.86 -6.06 3.62
C TRP A 104 -17.56 -6.27 2.25
N ARG A 105 -17.28 -5.41 1.26
CA ARG A 105 -17.84 -5.57 -0.10
C ARG A 105 -17.37 -6.84 -0.80
N GLU A 106 -16.13 -7.24 -0.55
CA GLU A 106 -15.47 -8.38 -1.21
C GLU A 106 -15.57 -9.68 -0.38
N GLY A 107 -16.13 -9.61 0.84
CA GLY A 107 -16.06 -10.68 1.85
C GLY A 107 -17.15 -11.75 1.75
N TYR A 108 -18.21 -11.56 0.97
CA TYR A 108 -19.39 -12.45 0.97
C TYR A 108 -19.05 -13.94 0.81
N LEU A 109 -18.19 -14.30 -0.16
CA LEU A 109 -17.82 -15.70 -0.38
C LEU A 109 -16.97 -16.26 0.75
N ALA A 110 -16.04 -15.47 1.30
CA ALA A 110 -15.21 -15.88 2.41
C ALA A 110 -16.04 -16.12 3.68
N GLU A 111 -17.02 -15.24 3.95
CA GLU A 111 -17.97 -15.38 5.05
C GLU A 111 -18.84 -16.64 4.87
N ARG A 112 -19.36 -16.88 3.67
CA ARG A 112 -20.13 -18.09 3.34
C ARG A 112 -19.34 -19.37 3.54
N ILE A 113 -18.08 -19.41 3.10
CA ILE A 113 -17.20 -20.56 3.30
C ILE A 113 -16.91 -20.76 4.80
N GLN A 114 -16.70 -19.68 5.54
CA GLN A 114 -16.51 -19.75 6.98
C GLN A 114 -17.74 -20.34 7.69
N ASP A 115 -18.94 -19.93 7.30
CA ASP A 115 -20.19 -20.49 7.82
C ASP A 115 -20.32 -21.99 7.50
N GLU A 116 -19.97 -22.40 6.28
CA GLU A 116 -20.02 -23.81 5.88
C GLU A 116 -19.01 -24.67 6.66
N ILE A 117 -17.84 -24.14 7.01
CA ILE A 117 -16.87 -24.79 7.91
C ILE A 117 -17.47 -24.92 9.32
N LEU A 118 -18.08 -23.86 9.84
CA LEU A 118 -18.68 -23.84 11.18
C LEU A 118 -19.89 -24.77 11.31
N GLN A 119 -20.64 -24.96 10.21
CA GLN A 119 -21.76 -25.89 10.12
C GLN A 119 -21.34 -27.33 9.81
N GLU A 120 -20.04 -27.61 9.79
CA GLU A 120 -19.47 -28.94 9.47
C GLU A 120 -19.87 -29.47 8.09
N GLN A 121 -20.29 -28.58 7.17
CA GLN A 121 -20.56 -28.91 5.77
C GLN A 121 -19.25 -29.01 4.97
N ILE A 122 -18.23 -28.25 5.39
CA ILE A 122 -16.84 -28.35 4.90
C ILE A 122 -15.95 -28.77 6.06
N LEU A 123 -15.32 -29.95 5.96
CA LEU A 123 -14.35 -30.42 6.94
C LEU A 123 -12.96 -29.89 6.60
N ILE A 124 -12.35 -29.13 7.53
CA ILE A 124 -10.95 -28.70 7.45
C ILE A 124 -10.21 -29.24 8.69
N GLU A 125 -9.23 -30.11 8.44
CA GLU A 125 -8.34 -30.60 9.50
C GLU A 125 -7.30 -29.53 9.85
N THR A 126 -7.54 -28.82 10.95
CA THR A 126 -6.63 -27.76 11.45
C THR A 126 -5.62 -28.26 12.48
N LYS A 127 -5.73 -29.53 12.90
CA LYS A 127 -4.79 -30.20 13.81
C LYS A 127 -4.00 -31.23 13.03
N ALA A 128 -2.67 -31.13 13.06
CA ALA A 128 -1.81 -32.18 12.54
C ALA A 128 -1.93 -33.43 13.43
N ASN A 129 -2.33 -34.55 12.84
CA ASN A 129 -2.29 -35.84 13.51
C ASN A 129 -0.82 -36.25 13.62
N ALA A 130 -0.29 -36.36 14.83
CA ALA A 130 1.13 -36.64 15.09
C ALA A 130 1.65 -37.97 14.45
N SER A 131 0.75 -38.80 13.94
CA SER A 131 1.03 -40.07 13.29
C SER A 131 1.14 -40.00 11.76
N ASP A 132 0.71 -38.91 11.11
CA ASP A 132 0.69 -38.83 9.65
C ASP A 132 1.86 -37.98 9.15
N LYS A 133 2.94 -38.65 8.71
CA LYS A 133 4.15 -38.01 8.17
C LYS A 133 4.05 -37.72 6.66
N SER A 134 2.89 -37.90 6.03
CA SER A 134 2.77 -37.93 4.56
C SER A 134 1.99 -36.77 3.93
N THR A 135 1.35 -35.90 4.70
CA THR A 135 0.53 -34.83 4.13
C THR A 135 1.34 -33.56 3.87
N HIS A 136 1.60 -33.26 2.60
CA HIS A 136 1.95 -31.92 2.13
C HIS A 136 0.80 -30.97 2.49
N SER A 137 0.93 -30.27 3.62
CA SER A 137 -0.13 -29.40 4.14
C SER A 137 -0.09 -28.03 3.45
N PRO A 138 -1.18 -27.53 2.84
CA PRO A 138 -1.35 -26.11 2.63
C PRO A 138 -1.80 -25.53 3.97
N SER A 139 -0.84 -25.05 4.75
CA SER A 139 -1.11 -24.43 6.04
C SER A 139 -1.75 -23.06 5.87
N LEU A 140 -3.05 -23.01 5.61
CA LEU A 140 -3.85 -21.79 5.79
C LEU A 140 -4.09 -21.56 7.28
N SER A 141 -3.03 -21.12 7.97
CA SER A 141 -3.11 -20.65 9.35
C SER A 141 -3.68 -19.24 9.39
N PHE A 142 -5.00 -19.12 9.55
CA PHE A 142 -5.68 -17.83 9.77
C PHE A 142 -5.20 -17.11 11.04
N ARG A 143 -4.44 -17.77 11.92
CA ARG A 143 -3.85 -17.17 13.14
C ARG A 143 -2.43 -16.63 12.95
N ALA A 144 -1.76 -16.98 11.85
CA ALA A 144 -0.40 -16.50 11.55
C ALA A 144 -0.36 -15.09 10.92
N ILE A 145 -1.49 -14.61 10.40
CA ILE A 145 -1.59 -13.27 9.77
C ILE A 145 -1.48 -12.12 10.80
N ARG A 146 -1.68 -12.37 12.10
CA ARG A 146 -1.55 -11.33 13.14
C ARG A 146 -0.16 -11.20 13.79
N VAL A 147 0.78 -12.14 13.59
CA VAL A 147 1.99 -12.23 14.48
C VAL A 147 3.29 -11.76 13.83
N ARG A 148 3.35 -11.46 12.53
CA ARG A 148 4.54 -10.84 11.89
C ARG A 148 4.39 -9.34 11.57
N LEU A 149 3.44 -8.66 12.21
CA LEU A 149 3.30 -7.20 12.11
C LEU A 149 4.23 -6.43 13.05
N ALA A 150 4.83 -7.10 14.03
CA ALA A 150 5.63 -6.46 15.09
C ALA A 150 6.99 -5.95 14.62
N SER A 151 7.60 -6.56 13.59
CA SER A 151 8.97 -6.20 13.17
C SER A 151 9.04 -5.00 12.23
N LEU A 152 7.98 -4.71 11.46
CA LEU A 152 7.90 -3.48 10.63
C LEU A 152 7.50 -2.25 11.44
N HIS A 153 6.70 -2.40 12.50
CA HIS A 153 6.31 -1.29 13.38
C HIS A 153 7.53 -0.64 14.06
N VAL A 154 8.57 -1.42 14.40
CA VAL A 154 9.77 -0.91 15.08
C VAL A 154 10.68 -0.11 14.14
N LEU A 155 10.76 -0.48 12.86
CA LEU A 155 11.54 0.26 11.86
C LEU A 155 10.80 1.49 11.31
N ALA A 156 9.48 1.41 11.12
CA ALA A 156 8.68 2.57 10.70
C ALA A 156 8.56 3.63 11.81
N ALA A 157 8.36 3.23 13.08
CA ALA A 157 8.23 4.15 14.20
C ALA A 157 9.54 4.88 14.54
N SER A 158 10.71 4.25 14.33
CA SER A 158 12.00 4.88 14.55
C SER A 158 12.37 5.90 13.45
N TYR A 159 11.88 5.72 12.21
CA TYR A 159 12.12 6.66 11.10
C TYR A 159 11.17 7.87 11.09
N ILE A 160 9.90 7.68 11.50
CA ILE A 160 8.89 8.77 11.56
C ILE A 160 9.23 9.78 12.68
N SER A 161 9.77 9.33 13.82
CA SER A 161 10.19 10.22 14.91
C SER A 161 11.41 11.10 14.54
N ALA A 162 12.31 10.59 13.68
CA ALA A 162 13.50 11.31 13.25
C ALA A 162 13.23 12.36 12.14
N THR A 163 12.19 12.17 11.33
CA THR A 163 11.86 13.06 10.18
C THR A 163 10.86 14.17 10.54
N ALA A 164 9.99 13.96 11.53
CA ALA A 164 9.09 14.99 12.05
C ALA A 164 9.87 16.19 12.67
N ASN A 165 11.07 15.95 13.23
CA ASN A 165 11.93 17.00 13.79
C ASN A 165 12.78 17.74 12.74
N LEU A 166 12.99 17.17 11.55
CA LEU A 166 13.77 17.81 10.48
C LEU A 166 12.89 18.61 9.49
N LEU A 167 11.66 18.17 9.24
CA LEU A 167 10.71 18.91 8.39
C LEU A 167 10.16 20.18 9.07
N THR A 168 10.06 20.20 10.41
CA THR A 168 9.67 21.40 11.18
C THR A 168 10.76 22.48 11.25
N LEU A 169 12.03 22.15 10.97
CA LEU A 169 13.14 23.11 10.94
C LEU A 169 13.41 23.71 9.55
N SER A 170 12.92 23.09 8.47
CA SER A 170 13.19 23.51 7.08
C SER A 170 12.14 24.49 6.52
N VAL A 171 10.91 24.48 7.03
CA VAL A 171 9.82 25.31 6.50
C VAL A 171 9.48 26.43 7.48
N ARG A 172 10.34 27.46 7.53
CA ARG A 172 9.91 28.80 7.98
C ARG A 172 9.42 29.59 6.75
N PRO A 173 8.22 30.19 6.78
CA PRO A 173 7.75 31.03 5.70
C PRO A 173 8.50 32.37 5.76
N SER A 174 9.44 32.61 4.85
CA SER A 174 9.93 33.96 4.58
C SER A 174 9.05 34.61 3.52
N SER A 175 8.15 35.46 3.99
CA SER A 175 7.43 36.48 3.23
C SER A 175 8.40 37.32 2.39
N VAL A 176 8.22 37.38 1.06
CA VAL A 176 8.33 38.61 0.26
C VAL A 176 7.39 38.50 -0.95
N ALA A 177 6.13 38.84 -0.74
CA ALA A 177 5.33 39.45 -1.79
C ALA A 177 5.89 40.86 -2.04
N THR A 178 6.37 41.15 -3.26
CA THR A 178 6.40 42.47 -3.94
C THR A 178 7.20 42.31 -5.23
N PHE A 179 6.56 42.01 -6.37
CA PHE A 179 7.04 42.46 -7.68
C PHE A 179 6.00 42.26 -8.79
N MET A 180 4.93 43.06 -8.81
CA MET A 180 4.18 43.37 -10.04
C MET A 180 3.49 44.74 -9.88
N GLN A 181 4.30 45.80 -9.90
CA GLN A 181 3.83 47.14 -10.26
C GLN A 181 4.97 47.95 -10.84
N LYS A 182 4.77 48.42 -12.09
CA LYS A 182 5.61 49.26 -12.96
C LYS A 182 6.79 48.60 -13.68
N ALA A 183 6.57 48.28 -14.96
CA ALA A 183 7.21 48.99 -16.08
C ALA A 183 6.30 48.86 -17.31
#